data_AF-A0A126R1U2-F1
#
_entry.id   AF-A0A126R1U2-F1
#
_cell.length_a   1.000
_cell.length_b   1.000
_cell.length_c   1.000
_cell.angle_alpha   90.00
_cell.angle_beta   90.00
_cell.angle_gamma   90.00
#
_symmetry.space_group_name_H-M   'P 1'
#
loop_
_entity.id
_entity.type
_entity.pdbx_description
1 polymer ?
#
loop_
_entity_poly.entity_id
_entity_poly.type
_entity_poly.pdbx_seq_one_letter_code
_entity_poly.pdbx_strand_id
1 'polypeptide(L)'
;MSDKITSIRSLIMVLATIIFASSLFDALYGFKNLIQPGISLVYNAIGTQLAPNMVTLVVFDWRGFDTLGESLVLVTAVLVVLLIFGRGKILDKAINEDDLALDSVTNDSNMDDGDDE
;
A
#
# COMPACT_ATOMS: atom_id res chain seq x y z
N MET A 1 43.22 8.37 -35.63
CA MET A 1 42.13 9.30 -36.00
C MET A 1 40.83 8.99 -35.26
N SER A 2 40.52 7.71 -35.00
CA SER A 2 39.36 7.26 -34.22
C SER A 2 39.33 7.76 -32.76
N ASP A 3 40.47 7.72 -32.06
CA ASP A 3 40.53 8.10 -30.63
C ASP A 3 40.19 9.56 -30.37
N LYS A 4 40.58 10.48 -31.27
CA LYS A 4 40.21 11.91 -31.19
C LYS A 4 38.70 12.12 -31.31
N ILE A 5 38.00 11.31 -32.12
CA ILE A 5 36.54 11.39 -32.29
C ILE A 5 35.81 10.82 -31.07
N THR A 6 36.34 9.79 -30.42
CA THR A 6 35.76 9.29 -29.16
C THR A 6 35.94 10.30 -28.02
N SER A 7 37.11 10.93 -27.90
CA SER A 7 37.38 11.95 -26.88
C SER A 7 36.53 13.23 -27.06
N ILE A 8 36.27 13.66 -28.30
CA ILE A 8 35.42 14.85 -28.52
C ILE A 8 33.95 14.55 -28.16
N ARG A 9 33.47 13.32 -28.43
CA ARG A 9 32.10 12.90 -28.08
C ARG A 9 31.91 12.81 -26.57
N SER A 10 32.89 12.26 -25.84
CA SER A 10 32.83 12.23 -24.36
C SER A 10 32.85 13.64 -23.77
N LEU A 11 33.63 14.56 -24.35
CA LEU A 11 33.67 15.96 -23.90
C LEU A 11 32.29 16.65 -24.05
N ILE A 12 31.64 16.46 -25.19
CA ILE A 12 30.30 17.04 -25.45
C ILE A 12 29.26 16.44 -24.50
N MET A 13 29.31 15.12 -24.22
CA MET A 13 28.37 14.50 -23.28
C MET A 13 28.55 15.02 -21.86
N VAL A 14 29.79 15.14 -21.37
CA VAL A 14 30.06 15.71 -20.04
C VAL A 14 29.57 17.15 -19.94
N LEU A 15 29.84 17.96 -20.96
CA LEU A 15 29.36 19.34 -21.02
C LEU A 15 27.82 19.41 -20.97
N ALA A 16 27.14 18.58 -21.77
CA ALA A 16 25.69 18.52 -21.81
C ALA A 16 25.10 18.06 -20.46
N THR A 17 25.71 17.07 -19.81
CA THR A 17 25.30 16.60 -18.48
C THR A 17 25.46 17.68 -17.42
N ILE A 18 26.55 18.45 -17.45
CA ILE A 18 26.79 19.55 -16.48
C ILE A 18 25.75 20.67 -16.67
N ILE A 19 25.46 21.05 -17.92
CA ILE A 19 24.47 22.09 -18.22
C ILE A 19 23.08 21.61 -17.80
N PHE A 20 22.72 20.37 -18.12
CA PHE A 20 21.45 19.78 -17.73
C PHE A 20 21.30 19.67 -16.20
N ALA A 21 22.34 19.18 -15.52
CA ALA A 21 22.35 19.08 -14.06
C ALA A 21 22.20 20.46 -13.41
N SER A 22 22.92 21.47 -13.91
CA SER A 22 22.82 22.85 -13.40
C SER A 22 21.43 23.43 -13.62
N SER A 23 20.82 23.22 -14.79
CA SER A 23 19.45 23.66 -15.07
C SER A 23 18.41 22.96 -14.21
N LEU A 24 18.59 21.65 -13.96
CA LEU A 24 17.73 20.89 -13.06
C LEU A 24 17.84 21.41 -11.63
N PHE A 25 19.06 21.70 -11.18
CA PHE A 25 19.32 22.21 -9.83
C PHE A 25 18.73 23.61 -9.63
N ASP A 26 18.85 24.49 -10.62
CA ASP A 26 18.24 25.82 -10.61
C ASP A 26 16.71 25.74 -10.57
N ALA A 27 16.11 24.86 -11.38
CA ALA A 27 14.67 24.58 -11.31
C ALA A 27 14.27 24.10 -9.90
N LEU A 28 15.04 23.19 -9.31
CA LEU A 28 14.79 22.64 -7.97
C LEU A 28 14.84 23.71 -6.88
N TYR A 29 15.81 24.63 -6.94
CA TYR A 29 15.87 25.77 -6.02
C TYR A 29 14.77 26.79 -6.25
N GLY A 30 14.38 27.02 -7.51
CA GLY A 30 13.26 27.89 -7.87
C GLY A 30 11.93 27.42 -7.27
N PHE A 31 11.72 26.11 -7.15
CA PHE A 31 10.51 25.55 -6.51
C PHE A 31 10.32 25.98 -5.07
N LYS A 32 11.39 26.22 -4.30
CA LYS A 32 11.29 26.67 -2.90
C LYS A 32 10.49 27.98 -2.78
N ASN A 33 10.61 28.88 -3.75
CA ASN A 33 9.92 30.17 -3.74
C ASN A 33 8.46 30.07 -4.23
N LEU A 34 8.09 28.97 -4.87
CA LEU A 34 6.73 28.71 -5.37
C LEU A 34 5.87 27.96 -4.35
N ILE A 35 6.49 27.32 -3.35
CA ILE A 35 5.79 26.59 -2.30
C ILE A 35 5.42 27.57 -1.18
N GLN A 36 4.15 27.98 -1.17
CA GLN A 36 3.56 28.68 -0.03
C GLN A 36 3.44 27.69 1.15
N PRO A 37 4.13 27.92 2.28
CA PRO A 37 3.96 27.05 3.44
C PRO A 37 2.57 27.23 4.06
N GLY A 38 1.92 26.11 4.38
CA GLY A 38 0.58 26.09 4.98
C GLY A 38 -0.54 25.96 3.97
N ILE A 39 -1.77 26.27 4.40
CA ILE A 39 -2.97 26.19 3.57
C ILE A 39 -3.02 27.45 2.69
N SER A 40 -3.27 27.30 1.39
CA SER A 40 -3.39 28.43 0.46
C SER A 40 -4.48 29.41 0.92
N LEU A 41 -4.20 30.72 0.88
CA LEU A 41 -5.16 31.76 1.24
C LEU A 41 -6.41 31.72 0.34
N VAL A 42 -6.21 31.41 -0.95
CA VAL A 42 -7.30 31.25 -1.90
C VAL A 42 -8.20 30.09 -1.48
N TYR A 43 -7.59 28.98 -1.05
CA TYR A 43 -8.32 27.81 -0.58
C TYR A 43 -9.16 28.10 0.66
N ASN A 44 -8.64 28.90 1.62
CA ASN A 44 -9.43 29.34 2.77
C ASN A 44 -10.56 30.32 2.40
N ALA A 45 -10.39 31.13 1.35
CA ALA A 45 -11.38 32.10 0.92
C ALA A 45 -12.55 31.48 0.14
N ILE A 46 -12.28 30.45 -0.67
CA ILE A 46 -13.31 29.82 -1.54
C ILE A 46 -13.74 28.44 -1.06
N GLY A 47 -13.00 27.81 -0.14
CA GLY A 47 -13.24 26.45 0.30
C GLY A 47 -14.65 26.24 0.82
N THR A 48 -15.15 27.14 1.69
CA THR A 48 -16.50 27.06 2.26
C THR A 48 -17.63 27.07 1.23
N GLN A 49 -17.36 27.51 -0.01
CA GLN A 49 -18.32 27.50 -1.11
C GLN A 49 -18.49 26.11 -1.73
N LEU A 50 -17.46 25.26 -1.67
CA LEU A 50 -17.56 23.87 -2.12
C LEU A 50 -18.22 22.99 -1.05
N ALA A 51 -17.80 23.13 0.20
CA ALA A 51 -18.40 22.42 1.32
C ALA A 51 -18.42 23.32 2.58
N PRO A 52 -19.52 23.30 3.35
CA PRO A 52 -19.68 24.21 4.49
C PRO A 52 -18.71 23.94 5.65
N ASN A 53 -18.05 22.78 5.70
CA ASN A 53 -17.09 22.43 6.73
C ASN A 53 -15.64 22.54 6.23
N MET A 54 -14.93 23.56 6.72
CA MET A 54 -13.52 23.81 6.39
C MET A 54 -12.58 22.68 6.81
N VAL A 55 -12.86 22.00 7.94
CA VAL A 55 -11.99 20.91 8.41
C VAL A 55 -12.05 19.75 7.43
N THR A 56 -13.25 19.40 6.95
CA THR A 56 -13.43 18.32 5.98
C THR A 56 -12.71 18.61 4.66
N LEU A 57 -12.74 19.86 4.18
CA LEU A 57 -11.99 20.28 3.00
C LEU A 57 -10.48 20.12 3.19
N VAL A 58 -9.94 20.62 4.30
CA VAL A 58 -8.50 20.50 4.55
C VAL A 58 -8.07 19.05 4.70
N VAL A 59 -8.85 18.23 5.40
CA VAL A 59 -8.46 16.86 5.76
C VAL A 59 -8.67 15.87 4.60
N PHE A 60 -9.71 16.03 3.78
CA PHE A 60 -9.99 15.13 2.65
C PHE A 60 -9.44 15.61 1.30
N ASP A 61 -9.26 16.91 1.09
CA ASP A 61 -8.78 17.45 -0.19
C ASP A 61 -7.34 17.95 -0.06
N TRP A 62 -7.06 18.95 0.78
CA TRP A 62 -5.69 19.48 0.93
C TRP A 62 -4.68 18.47 1.53
N ARG A 63 -5.11 17.67 2.50
CA ARG A 63 -4.34 16.60 3.17
C ARG A 63 -4.91 15.22 2.89
N GLY A 64 -5.57 15.02 1.75
CA GLY A 64 -6.25 13.77 1.39
C GLY A 64 -5.36 12.51 1.44
N PHE A 65 -4.05 12.64 1.23
CA PHE A 65 -3.13 11.50 1.35
C PHE A 65 -2.97 10.99 2.78
N ASP A 66 -3.08 11.86 3.78
CA ASP A 66 -2.98 11.49 5.19
C ASP A 66 -4.21 10.67 5.61
N THR A 67 -5.41 11.12 5.21
CA THR A 67 -6.68 10.41 5.44
C THR A 67 -6.82 9.11 4.65
N LEU A 68 -6.31 9.07 3.42
CA LEU A 68 -6.19 7.83 2.66
C LEU A 68 -5.30 6.84 3.42
N GLY A 69 -4.16 7.29 3.93
CA GLY A 69 -3.26 6.49 4.75
C GLY A 69 -3.95 5.89 5.99
N GLU A 70 -4.66 6.72 6.76
CA GLU A 70 -5.44 6.26 7.91
C GLU A 70 -6.44 5.16 7.52
N SER A 71 -7.19 5.38 6.44
CA SER A 71 -8.18 4.42 5.95
C SER A 71 -7.53 3.11 5.50
N LEU A 72 -6.38 3.18 4.83
CA LEU A 72 -5.63 2.01 4.37
C LEU A 72 -5.07 1.20 5.53
N VAL A 73 -4.56 1.86 6.58
CA VAL A 73 -4.12 1.17 7.81
C VAL A 73 -5.29 0.46 8.49
N LEU A 74 -6.47 1.09 8.56
CA LEU A 74 -7.66 0.45 9.13
C LEU A 74 -8.11 -0.78 8.31
N VAL A 75 -8.15 -0.67 6.97
CA VAL A 75 -8.52 -1.79 6.09
C VAL A 75 -7.52 -2.94 6.21
N THR A 76 -6.23 -2.64 6.18
CA THR A 76 -5.18 -3.66 6.33
C THR A 76 -5.22 -4.31 7.71
N ALA A 77 -5.50 -3.57 8.78
CA ALA A 77 -5.68 -4.14 10.12
C ALA A 77 -6.86 -5.14 10.15
N VAL A 78 -8.00 -4.79 9.56
CA VAL A 78 -9.16 -5.70 9.47
C VAL A 78 -8.81 -6.95 8.65
N LEU A 79 -8.10 -6.80 7.52
CA LEU A 79 -7.67 -7.93 6.70
C LEU A 79 -6.71 -8.86 7.47
N VAL A 80 -5.77 -8.31 8.23
CA VAL A 80 -4.83 -9.10 9.05
C VAL A 80 -5.58 -9.89 10.13
N VAL A 81 -6.51 -9.24 10.84
CA VAL A 81 -7.35 -9.91 11.85
C VAL A 81 -8.18 -11.03 11.20
N LEU A 82 -8.80 -10.75 10.05
CA LEU A 82 -9.57 -11.74 9.31
C LEU A 82 -8.70 -12.90 8.83
N LEU A 83 -7.46 -12.67 8.41
CA LEU A 83 -6.56 -13.75 7.99
C LEU A 83 -6.12 -14.62 9.17
N ILE A 84 -5.80 -14.02 10.31
CA ILE A 84 -5.38 -14.75 11.52
C ILE A 84 -6.54 -15.61 12.05
N PHE A 85 -7.70 -15.00 12.32
CA PHE A 85 -8.83 -15.72 12.91
C PHE A 85 -9.64 -16.51 11.88
N GLY A 86 -9.72 -16.04 10.63
CA GLY A 86 -10.45 -16.71 9.55
C GLY A 86 -9.81 -18.03 9.13
N ARG A 87 -8.46 -18.13 9.11
CA ARG A 87 -7.78 -19.41 8.88
C ARG A 87 -7.96 -20.39 10.05
N GLY A 88 -7.94 -19.90 11.29
CA GLY A 88 -8.08 -20.75 12.49
C GLY A 88 -9.39 -21.54 12.52
N LYS A 89 -10.51 -20.92 12.16
CA LYS A 89 -11.83 -21.59 12.15
C LYS A 89 -11.97 -22.63 11.04
N ILE A 90 -11.30 -22.43 9.91
CA ILE A 90 -11.35 -23.38 8.77
C ILE A 90 -10.52 -24.62 9.10
N LEU A 91 -9.36 -24.44 9.73
CA LEU A 91 -8.53 -25.56 10.15
C LEU A 91 -9.18 -26.37 11.29
N ASP A 92 -9.77 -25.69 12.27
CA ASP A 92 -10.53 -26.34 13.35
C ASP A 92 -11.70 -27.17 12.81
N LYS A 93 -12.47 -26.63 11.87
CA LYS A 93 -13.56 -27.38 11.23
C LYS A 93 -13.05 -28.60 10.45
N ALA A 94 -11.93 -28.46 9.74
CA ALA A 94 -11.32 -29.57 9.02
C ALA A 94 -10.84 -30.69 9.96
N ILE A 95 -10.21 -30.34 11.09
CA ILE A 95 -9.70 -31.27 12.12
C ILE A 95 -10.82 -31.94 12.93
N ASN A 96 -11.99 -31.31 13.05
CA ASN A 96 -13.13 -31.96 13.71
C ASN A 96 -13.88 -32.91 12.76
N GLU A 97 -13.88 -32.63 11.45
CA GLU A 97 -14.57 -33.45 10.45
C GLU A 97 -13.85 -34.76 10.13
N ASP A 98 -12.51 -34.77 10.12
CA ASP A 98 -11.69 -35.97 9.97
C ASP A 98 -11.62 -36.82 11.25
N ASP A 99 -11.57 -36.22 12.45
CA ASP A 99 -11.73 -36.98 13.72
C ASP A 99 -13.09 -37.69 13.81
N LEU A 100 -14.18 -37.03 13.40
CA LEU A 100 -15.52 -37.65 13.32
C LEU A 100 -15.59 -38.79 12.30
N ALA A 101 -14.87 -38.67 11.17
CA ALA A 101 -14.81 -39.71 10.16
C ALA A 101 -14.02 -40.94 10.64
N LEU A 102 -12.92 -40.75 11.37
CA LEU A 102 -12.13 -41.83 11.96
C LEU A 102 -12.92 -42.60 13.03
N ASP A 103 -13.62 -41.89 13.93
CA ASP A 103 -14.42 -42.54 14.99
C ASP A 103 -15.53 -43.43 14.41
N SER A 104 -16.16 -42.99 13.32
CA SER A 104 -17.19 -43.79 12.63
C SER A 104 -16.66 -45.09 11.99
N VAL A 105 -15.45 -45.07 11.43
CA VAL A 105 -14.82 -46.26 10.80
C VAL A 105 -14.40 -47.28 11.86
N THR A 106 -13.89 -46.81 13.01
CA THR A 106 -13.47 -47.69 14.11
C THR A 106 -14.65 -48.39 14.78
N ASN A 107 -15.81 -47.72 14.87
CA ASN A 107 -17.01 -48.27 15.51
C ASN A 107 -17.69 -49.35 14.66
N ASP A 108 -17.63 -49.24 13.32
CA ASP A 108 -18.19 -50.24 12.40
C ASP A 108 -17.34 -51.55 12.39
N SER A 109 -16.02 -51.44 12.57
CA SER A 109 -15.12 -52.60 12.65
C SER A 109 -15.24 -53.42 13.95
N ASN A 110 -15.87 -52.88 14.99
CA ASN A 110 -16.08 -53.56 16.28
C ASN A 110 -17.45 -54.28 16.37
N MET A 111 -18.25 -54.28 15.31
CA MET A 111 -19.60 -54.86 15.29
C MET A 111 -19.72 -56.21 14.56
N ASP A 112 -18.61 -56.83 14.12
CA ASP A 112 -18.62 -58.08 13.34
C ASP A 112 -18.10 -59.34 14.09
N ASP A 113 -17.58 -59.22 15.32
CA ASP A 113 -16.95 -60.35 16.04
C ASP A 113 -17.88 -61.06 17.06
N GLY A 114 -19.20 -60.98 16.90
CA GLY A 114 -20.16 -61.24 17.99
C GLY A 114 -21.01 -62.50 17.97
N ASP A 115 -21.15 -63.25 16.86
CA ASP A 115 -22.27 -64.21 16.72
C ASP A 115 -21.86 -65.58 16.09
N ASP A 116 -20.70 -66.12 16.41
CA ASP A 116 -20.32 -67.49 16.03
C ASP A 116 -19.84 -68.31 17.25
N GLU A 117 -20.77 -68.81 18.10
CA GLU A 117 -20.64 -70.07 18.86
C GLU A 117 -21.95 -70.52 19.53
#